data_AF-A0A944N5K7-F1
#
_entry.id   AF-A0A944N5K7-F1
#
_cell.length_a   1.000
_cell.length_b   1.000
_cell.length_c   1.000
_cell.angle_alpha   90.00
_cell.angle_beta   90.00
_cell.angle_gamma   90.00
#
_symmetry.space_group_name_H-M   'P 1'
#
loop_
_entity.id
_entity.type
_entity.pdbx_description
1 polymer ?
#
loop_
_entity_poly.entity_id
_entity_poly.type
_entity_poly.pdbx_seq_one_letter_code
_entity_poly.pdbx_strand_id
1 'polypeptide(L)'
;MPPIILSAVFCFILFNGCTSTAENIKTSYDPDYKVLDRGNLDVIVKSRACALIAVDAVSGAKRNAEFHLRSVIGDQNHRREFKEVKRYIEGQRICVEMSASALPPI
;
A
#
# COMPACT_ATOMS: atom_id res chain seq x y z
N MET A 1 -22.62 -5.28 -42.39
CA MET A 1 -21.43 -5.85 -41.72
C MET A 1 -21.92 -7.00 -40.85
N PRO A 2 -21.40 -8.23 -41.00
CA PRO A 2 -21.97 -9.40 -40.33
C PRO A 2 -21.78 -9.31 -38.79
N PRO A 3 -22.80 -9.71 -38.00
CA PRO A 3 -22.82 -9.54 -36.53
C PRO A 3 -21.69 -10.29 -35.79
N ILE A 4 -21.06 -11.25 -36.46
CA ILE A 4 -19.94 -12.05 -35.96
C ILE A 4 -18.69 -11.17 -35.74
N ILE A 5 -18.47 -10.18 -36.61
CA ILE A 5 -17.29 -9.29 -36.52
C ILE A 5 -17.41 -8.34 -35.33
N LEU A 6 -18.63 -7.86 -35.03
CA LEU A 6 -18.89 -6.98 -33.90
C LEU A 6 -18.66 -7.70 -32.56
N SER A 7 -19.08 -8.97 -32.48
CA SER A 7 -18.86 -9.83 -31.30
C SER A 7 -17.37 -10.10 -31.06
N ALA A 8 -16.60 -10.38 -32.12
CA ALA A 8 -15.16 -10.60 -32.01
C ALA A 8 -14.42 -9.35 -31.49
N VAL A 9 -14.76 -8.16 -31.98
CA VAL A 9 -14.17 -6.89 -31.53
C VAL A 9 -14.50 -6.61 -30.05
N PHE A 10 -15.73 -6.91 -29.62
CA PHE A 10 -16.13 -6.72 -28.22
C PHE A 10 -15.39 -7.66 -27.27
N CYS A 11 -15.16 -8.92 -27.66
CA CYS A 11 -14.35 -9.86 -26.89
C CYS A 11 -12.90 -9.40 -26.75
N PHE A 12 -12.28 -8.87 -27.80
CA PHE A 12 -10.90 -8.34 -27.73
C PHE A 12 -10.78 -7.16 -26.75
N ILE A 13 -11.79 -6.30 -26.63
CA ILE A 13 -11.79 -5.18 -25.68
C ILE A 13 -11.90 -5.70 -24.22
N LEU A 14 -12.68 -6.75 -23.98
CA LEU A 14 -12.86 -7.32 -22.64
C LEU A 14 -11.62 -8.06 -22.11
N PHE A 15 -10.78 -8.64 -22.97
CA PHE A 15 -9.58 -9.38 -22.54
C PHE A 15 -8.32 -8.52 -22.35
N ASN A 16 -8.26 -7.30 -22.92
CA ASN A 16 -7.08 -6.43 -22.80
C ASN A 16 -7.15 -5.42 -21.64
N GLY A 17 -8.24 -5.41 -20.86
CA GLY A 17 -8.48 -4.43 -19.80
C GLY A 17 -7.85 -4.76 -18.44
N CYS A 18 -7.17 -5.90 -18.28
CA CYS A 18 -6.72 -6.37 -16.97
C CYS A 18 -5.20 -6.61 -16.95
N THR A 19 -4.40 -5.59 -17.26
CA THR A 19 -3.02 -5.58 -16.77
C THR A 19 -3.07 -5.08 -15.32
N SER A 20 -3.01 -6.02 -14.38
CA SER A 20 -2.97 -5.65 -12.97
C SER A 20 -1.64 -4.96 -12.69
N THR A 21 -1.68 -3.67 -12.40
CA THR A 21 -0.53 -2.89 -11.89
C THR A 21 0.00 -3.46 -10.55
N ALA A 22 -0.67 -4.48 -10.00
CA ALA A 22 -0.32 -5.18 -8.78
C ALA A 22 0.95 -6.03 -8.90
N GLU A 23 1.37 -6.46 -10.10
CA GLU A 23 2.55 -7.34 -10.25
C GLU A 23 3.90 -6.66 -10.00
N ASN A 24 3.95 -5.31 -9.94
CA ASN A 24 5.20 -4.57 -9.78
C ASN A 24 5.47 -4.05 -8.36
N ILE A 25 4.59 -4.32 -7.39
CA ILE A 25 4.72 -3.82 -6.02
C ILE A 25 5.10 -4.99 -5.10
N LYS A 26 6.38 -5.08 -4.75
CA LYS A 26 6.86 -6.04 -3.74
C LYS A 26 6.75 -5.39 -2.36
N THR A 27 5.81 -5.87 -1.54
CA THR A 27 5.65 -5.44 -0.15
C THR A 27 6.31 -6.45 0.79
N SER A 28 6.87 -5.97 1.90
CA SER A 28 7.40 -6.81 2.99
C SER A 28 6.98 -6.23 4.33
N TYR A 29 6.67 -7.10 5.29
CA TYR A 29 6.25 -6.77 6.65
C TYR A 29 7.25 -7.35 7.65
N ASP A 30 7.66 -6.54 8.64
CA ASP A 30 8.50 -6.98 9.75
C ASP A 30 7.62 -7.30 10.97
N PRO A 31 7.53 -8.58 11.38
CA PRO A 31 6.68 -9.00 12.48
C PRO A 31 7.23 -8.61 13.87
N ASP A 32 8.52 -8.26 13.99
CA ASP A 32 9.17 -8.01 15.28
C ASP A 32 8.88 -6.61 15.85
N TYR A 33 8.26 -5.73 15.05
CA TYR A 33 7.90 -4.36 15.44
C TYR A 33 6.44 -4.21 15.93
N LYS A 34 5.93 -5.18 16.70
CA LYS A 34 4.67 -5.03 17.44
C LYS A 34 4.93 -4.50 18.85
N VAL A 35 4.92 -3.18 19.01
CA VAL A 35 4.83 -2.58 20.35
C VAL A 35 3.35 -2.41 20.69
N LEU A 36 2.89 -3.17 21.68
CA LEU A 36 1.57 -3.07 22.30
C LEU A 36 1.77 -2.37 23.66
N ASP A 37 1.47 -1.08 23.76
CA ASP A 37 1.39 -0.41 25.06
C ASP A 37 -0.06 -0.40 25.59
N ARG A 38 -0.18 -0.65 26.90
CA ARG A 38 -1.37 -1.06 27.66
C ARG A 38 -2.33 0.09 27.99
N GLY A 39 -2.61 1.01 27.07
CA GLY A 39 -3.59 2.06 27.34
C GLY A 39 -3.62 3.27 26.42
N ASN A 40 -2.78 3.31 25.39
CA ASN A 40 -2.81 4.35 24.37
C ASN A 40 -2.43 3.73 23.03
N LEU A 41 -3.10 4.20 21.98
CA LEU A 41 -3.04 3.74 20.59
C LEU A 41 -1.65 3.88 19.91
N ASP A 42 -0.53 3.88 20.64
CA ASP A 42 0.84 4.03 20.12
C ASP A 42 1.34 2.77 19.39
N VAL A 43 0.62 2.37 18.35
CA VAL A 43 1.03 1.33 17.42
C VAL A 43 1.77 1.99 16.26
N ILE A 44 3.08 1.76 16.18
CA ILE A 44 3.91 2.23 15.07
C ILE A 44 4.15 1.08 14.10
N VAL A 45 3.53 1.15 12.92
CA VAL A 45 3.77 0.21 11.83
C VAL A 45 4.72 0.82 10.82
N LYS A 46 5.84 0.13 10.55
CA LYS A 46 6.74 0.49 9.44
C LYS A 46 6.42 -0.35 8.22
N SER A 47 6.27 0.31 7.08
CA SER A 47 6.08 -0.34 5.79
C SER A 47 7.12 0.20 4.79
N ARG A 48 7.36 -0.58 3.75
CA ARG A 48 8.21 -0.17 2.63
C ARG A 48 7.50 -0.44 1.31
N ALA A 49 7.69 0.45 0.34
CA ALA A 49 7.36 0.17 -1.06
C ALA A 49 8.42 0.78 -1.99
N CYS A 50 8.69 0.09 -3.10
CA CYS A 50 9.63 0.51 -4.12
C CYS A 50 8.93 0.61 -5.48
N ALA A 51 9.12 1.71 -6.19
CA ALA A 51 8.55 1.93 -7.52
C ALA A 51 9.51 2.72 -8.41
N LEU A 52 9.27 2.72 -9.72
CA LEU A 52 10.05 3.55 -10.66
C LEU A 52 9.80 5.06 -10.44
N ILE A 53 8.61 5.41 -9.94
CA ILE A 53 8.18 6.78 -9.71
C ILE A 53 8.03 7.00 -8.20
N ALA A 54 8.54 8.13 -7.70
CA ALA A 54 8.51 8.49 -6.30
C ALA A 54 7.08 8.52 -5.70
N VAL A 55 6.12 9.04 -6.47
CA VAL A 55 4.71 9.17 -6.04
C VAL A 55 4.09 7.79 -5.78
N ASP A 56 4.38 6.82 -6.65
CA ASP A 56 3.88 5.45 -6.51
C ASP A 56 4.51 4.74 -5.32
N ALA A 57 5.80 4.97 -5.06
CA ALA A 57 6.49 4.43 -3.89
C ALA A 57 5.89 4.99 -2.59
N VAL A 58 5.62 6.30 -2.52
CA VAL A 58 4.98 6.93 -1.35
C VAL A 58 3.56 6.39 -1.16
N SER A 59 2.76 6.36 -2.23
CA SER A 59 1.38 5.88 -2.20
C SER A 59 1.30 4.41 -1.78
N GLY A 60 2.16 3.56 -2.34
CA GLY A 60 2.28 2.15 -2.00
C GLY A 60 2.68 1.93 -0.55
N ALA A 61 3.71 2.65 -0.07
CA ALA A 61 4.15 2.54 1.31
C ALA A 61 3.05 2.99 2.27
N LYS A 62 2.38 4.11 1.99
CA LYS A 62 1.26 4.60 2.81
C LYS A 62 0.12 3.59 2.90
N ARG A 63 -0.37 3.06 1.76
CA ARG A 63 -1.45 2.05 1.75
C ARG A 63 -1.05 0.78 2.49
N ASN A 64 0.18 0.32 2.31
CA ASN A 64 0.69 -0.86 2.99
C ASN A 64 0.76 -0.64 4.52
N ALA A 65 1.24 0.54 4.96
CA ALA A 65 1.28 0.90 6.37
C ALA A 65 -0.13 0.98 6.97
N GLU A 66 -1.08 1.58 6.25
CA GLU A 66 -2.48 1.68 6.68
C GLU A 66 -3.15 0.31 6.83
N PHE A 67 -2.93 -0.59 5.86
CA PHE A 67 -3.48 -1.94 5.89
C PHE A 67 -2.97 -2.71 7.12
N HIS A 68 -1.68 -2.68 7.37
CA HIS A 68 -1.08 -3.34 8.52
C HIS A 68 -1.47 -2.68 9.85
N LEU A 69 -1.57 -1.34 9.88
CA LEU A 69 -2.05 -0.62 11.07
C LEU A 69 -3.47 -1.05 11.45
N ARG A 70 -4.39 -1.15 10.47
CA ARG A 70 -5.75 -1.69 10.67
C ARG A 70 -5.74 -3.13 11.19
N SER A 71 -4.82 -3.96 10.70
CA SER A 71 -4.69 -5.34 11.19
C SER A 71 -4.26 -5.43 12.65
N VAL A 72 -3.59 -4.40 13.19
CA VAL A 72 -3.14 -4.40 14.60
C VAL A 72 -4.21 -3.85 15.53
N ILE A 73 -4.83 -2.73 15.17
CA ILE A 73 -5.78 -2.01 16.05
C ILE A 73 -7.25 -2.45 15.86
N GLY A 74 -7.57 -3.11 14.75
CA GLY A 74 -8.95 -3.51 14.42
C GLY A 74 -9.85 -2.32 14.11
N ASP A 75 -11.09 -2.38 14.60
CA ASP A 75 -12.15 -1.38 14.37
C ASP A 75 -12.20 -0.28 15.45
N GLN A 76 -11.11 -0.10 16.20
CA GLN A 76 -11.05 0.96 17.21
C GLN A 76 -11.10 2.33 16.56
N ASN A 77 -11.82 3.29 17.16
CA ASN A 77 -11.78 4.67 16.70
C ASN A 77 -10.43 5.29 17.05
N HIS A 78 -9.69 5.75 16.03
CA HIS A 78 -8.36 6.34 16.19
C HIS A 78 -8.09 7.34 15.06
N ARG A 79 -7.25 8.33 15.36
CA ARG A 79 -6.62 9.15 14.34
C ARG A 79 -5.41 8.40 13.77
N ARG A 80 -5.04 8.73 12.53
CA ARG A 80 -3.92 8.10 11.82
C ARG A 80 -2.93 9.16 11.41
N GLU A 81 -1.67 8.94 11.74
CA GLU A 81 -0.57 9.78 11.29
C GLU A 81 0.39 8.96 10.43
N PHE A 82 0.84 9.54 9.32
CA PHE A 82 1.80 8.91 8.42
C PHE A 82 3.04 9.78 8.35
N LYS A 83 4.22 9.18 8.52
CA LYS A 83 5.49 9.86 8.43
C LYS A 83 6.46 9.07 7.56
N GLU A 84 6.99 9.73 6.54
CA GLU A 84 8.10 9.18 5.76
C GLU A 84 9.34 9.09 6.65
N VAL A 85 9.84 7.89 6.86
CA VAL A 85 11.01 7.62 7.71
C VAL A 85 12.29 7.77 6.90
N LYS A 86 12.28 7.20 5.70
CA LYS A 86 13.45 7.15 4.83
C LYS A 86 13.04 7.03 3.38
N ARG A 87 13.86 7.62 2.52
CA ARG A 87 13.82 7.44 1.07
C ARG A 87 15.21 7.11 0.57
N TYR A 88 15.30 6.12 -0.30
CA TYR A 88 16.55 5.70 -0.90
C TYR A 88 16.32 5.04 -2.27
N ILE A 89 17.38 4.88 -3.04
CA ILE A 89 17.33 4.25 -4.36
C ILE A 89 17.89 2.84 -4.25
N GLU A 90 17.16 1.87 -4.78
CA GLU A 90 17.56 0.46 -4.83
C GLU A 90 17.50 -0.02 -6.30
N GLY A 91 18.66 -0.16 -6.93
CA GLY A 91 18.77 -0.40 -8.37
C GLY A 91 18.23 0.79 -9.18
N GLN A 92 17.17 0.56 -9.97
CA GLN A 92 16.47 1.59 -10.74
C GLN A 92 15.16 2.08 -10.07
N ARG A 93 14.90 1.65 -8.83
CA ARG A 93 13.64 1.93 -8.14
C ARG A 93 13.87 2.85 -6.95
N ILE A 94 12.91 3.74 -6.71
CA ILE A 94 12.85 4.59 -5.54
C ILE A 94 12.07 3.83 -4.48
N CYS A 95 12.69 3.62 -3.33
CA CYS A 95 12.10 2.98 -2.17
C CYS A 95 11.78 4.01 -1.09
N VAL A 96 10.60 3.88 -0.49
CA VAL A 96 10.12 4.72 0.59
C VAL A 96 9.73 3.85 1.77
N GLU A 97 10.26 4.18 2.94
CA GLU A 97 9.84 3.64 4.23
C GLU A 97 8.88 4.61 4.90
N MET A 98 7.73 4.09 5.30
CA MET A 98 6.64 4.86 5.90
C MET A 98 6.33 4.30 7.28
N SER A 99 6.20 5.19 8.25
CA SER A 99 5.65 4.91 9.57
C SER A 99 4.17 5.29 9.58
N ALA A 100 3.31 4.42 10.07
CA ALA A 100 1.93 4.72 10.38
C ALA A 100 1.70 4.54 11.88
N SER A 101 1.15 5.57 12.51
CA SER A 101 0.82 5.59 13.92
C SER A 101 -0.68 5.74 14.10
N ALA A 102 -1.27 4.97 15.01
CA ALA A 102 -2.58 5.28 15.55
C ALA A 102 -2.43 6.29 16.68
N LEU A 103 -3.38 7.21 16.81
CA LEU A 103 -3.43 8.20 17.88
C LEU A 103 -4.83 8.16 18.48
N PRO A 104 -4.99 8.51 19.78
CA PRO A 104 -6.30 8.63 20.38
C PRO A 104 -7.22 9.59 19.61
N PRO A 105 -8.54 9.31 19.55
CA PRO A 105 -9.53 10.25 19.05
C PRO A 105 -9.52 11.55 19.88
N ILE A 106 -9.94 12.66 19.26
CA ILE A 106 -10.03 13.98 19.91
C ILE A 106 -11.29 14.05 20.77
#